data_AF-A0A660ZPP7-F1
#
_entry.id   AF-A0A660ZPP7-F1
#
_cell.length_a   1.000
_cell.length_b   1.000
_cell.length_c   1.000
_cell.angle_alpha   90.00
_cell.angle_beta   90.00
_cell.angle_gamma   90.00
#
_symmetry.space_group_name_H-M   'P 1'
#
loop_
_entity.id
_entity.type
_entity.pdbx_description
1 polymer ?
#
loop_
_entity_poly.entity_id
_entity_poly.type
_entity_poly.pdbx_seq_one_letter_code
_entity_poly.pdbx_strand_id
1 'polypeptide(L)'
;MVRPASNEGSPIFECVALDGATKDTIPARCSLIDKFLFQRYPSERSFYNSGGGGYFYTEGRFSVVVPAGRLIVRLEHGFEYESAVDTLNVTADTTVVYELQRKISMNTLGWYSGDCHMHINHYGGIYSMTPEDALYIAEAEGLNVVNCLDNDYYFTGAPDPCSTKNCKVYMTIENRSASYGHMGLLGLKRLFYPFSSNWSPLLIDVEDSVHAQPGAIAVYAHPVTTNDFDDKSQSVFWCCEHRGGTVACI
;
A
#
# COMPACT_ATOMS: atom_id res chain seq x y z
N MET A 1 -12.34 -17.57 7.25
CA MET A 1 -12.41 -18.74 6.35
C MET A 1 -12.80 -18.21 4.98
N VAL A 2 -11.97 -18.44 3.97
CA VAL A 2 -12.23 -18.04 2.59
C VAL A 2 -13.00 -19.15 1.90
N ARG A 3 -14.08 -18.83 1.18
CA ARG A 3 -14.79 -19.82 0.35
C ARG A 3 -15.03 -19.25 -1.05
N PRO A 4 -14.73 -19.99 -2.12
CA PRO A 4 -15.30 -19.66 -3.43
C PRO A 4 -16.83 -19.79 -3.34
N ALA A 5 -17.54 -18.92 -4.05
CA ALA A 5 -19.01 -18.98 -4.09
C ALA A 5 -19.47 -20.25 -4.83
N SER A 6 -20.53 -20.90 -4.35
CA SER A 6 -21.18 -22.02 -5.06
C SER A 6 -22.10 -21.49 -6.16
N ASN A 7 -21.91 -22.00 -7.38
CA ASN A 7 -22.43 -21.44 -8.64
C ASN A 7 -23.94 -21.61 -8.91
N GLU A 8 -24.70 -22.36 -8.11
CA GLU A 8 -26.13 -22.52 -8.38
C GLU A 8 -26.96 -21.56 -7.52
N GLY A 9 -27.53 -20.52 -8.16
CA GLY A 9 -28.50 -19.59 -7.56
C GLY A 9 -27.93 -18.42 -6.74
N SER A 10 -26.61 -18.22 -6.74
CA SER A 10 -25.98 -17.08 -6.06
C SER A 10 -25.93 -15.85 -6.98
N PRO A 11 -26.41 -14.67 -6.54
CA PRO A 11 -26.36 -13.44 -7.34
C PRO A 11 -24.94 -12.91 -7.54
N ILE A 12 -24.76 -12.16 -8.63
CA ILE A 12 -23.56 -11.37 -8.90
C ILE A 12 -23.74 -9.98 -8.29
N PHE A 13 -22.79 -9.58 -7.44
CA PHE A 13 -22.64 -8.22 -6.98
C PHE A 13 -21.56 -7.51 -7.81
N GLU A 14 -21.93 -6.42 -8.46
CA GLU A 14 -21.03 -5.55 -9.20
C GLU A 14 -20.87 -4.22 -8.45
N CYS A 15 -19.63 -3.78 -8.29
CA CYS A 15 -19.29 -2.53 -7.65
C CYS A 15 -18.55 -1.62 -8.63
N VAL A 16 -18.90 -0.33 -8.60
CA VAL A 16 -18.20 0.72 -9.33
C VAL A 16 -17.84 1.84 -8.35
N ALA A 17 -16.56 2.07 -8.12
CA ALA A 17 -16.05 3.17 -7.34
C ALA A 17 -15.70 4.33 -8.28
N LEU A 18 -16.30 5.49 -8.04
CA LEU A 18 -16.06 6.71 -8.79
C LEU A 18 -15.52 7.80 -7.89
N ASP A 19 -14.67 8.68 -8.43
CA ASP A 19 -14.40 9.97 -7.80
C ASP A 19 -15.68 10.82 -7.82
N GLY A 20 -16.08 11.33 -6.65
CA GLY A 20 -17.32 12.08 -6.49
C GLY A 20 -17.42 13.34 -7.34
N ALA A 21 -16.28 13.97 -7.65
CA ALA A 21 -16.22 15.21 -8.42
C ALA A 21 -16.05 14.95 -9.92
N THR A 22 -15.09 14.10 -10.32
CA THR A 22 -14.79 13.88 -11.75
C THR A 22 -15.67 12.82 -12.40
N LYS A 23 -16.26 11.92 -11.60
CA LYS A 23 -17.00 10.73 -12.04
C LYS A 23 -16.16 9.70 -12.78
N ASP A 24 -14.84 9.84 -12.80
CA ASP A 24 -13.94 8.81 -13.30
C ASP A 24 -13.86 7.65 -12.32
N THR A 25 -13.53 6.45 -12.79
CA THR A 25 -13.24 5.32 -11.91
C THR A 25 -12.04 5.63 -11.04
N ILE A 26 -12.13 5.29 -9.76
CA ILE A 26 -11.06 5.50 -8.78
C ILE A 26 -10.60 4.16 -8.21
N PRO A 27 -9.29 3.85 -8.24
CA PRO A 27 -8.75 2.67 -7.57
C PRO A 27 -9.10 2.69 -6.09
N ALA A 28 -9.34 1.53 -5.47
CA ALA A 28 -9.76 1.49 -4.08
C ALA A 28 -9.37 0.19 -3.38
N ARG A 29 -9.18 0.28 -2.07
CA ARG A 29 -9.25 -0.87 -1.17
C ARG A 29 -10.70 -1.21 -0.89
N CYS A 30 -11.08 -2.47 -1.05
CA CYS A 30 -12.42 -2.97 -0.80
C CYS A 30 -12.43 -4.11 0.22
N SER A 31 -13.43 -4.13 1.09
CA SER A 31 -13.76 -5.27 1.96
C SER A 31 -15.21 -5.66 1.77
N LEU A 32 -15.46 -6.96 1.58
CA LEU A 32 -16.79 -7.53 1.42
C LEU A 32 -16.99 -8.65 2.42
N ILE A 33 -18.04 -8.54 3.23
CA ILE A 33 -18.40 -9.54 4.24
C ILE A 33 -19.83 -9.99 3.98
N ASP A 34 -20.01 -11.26 3.67
CA ASP A 34 -21.34 -11.82 3.39
C ASP A 34 -22.13 -12.13 4.68
N LYS A 35 -23.38 -12.58 4.51
CA LYS A 35 -24.27 -12.95 5.61
C LYS A 35 -23.73 -14.04 6.55
N PHE A 36 -22.74 -14.81 6.12
CA PHE A 36 -22.08 -15.85 6.90
C PHE A 36 -20.78 -15.36 7.56
N LEU A 37 -20.50 -14.06 7.47
CA LEU A 37 -19.27 -13.43 7.93
C LEU A 37 -18.03 -13.94 7.19
N PHE A 38 -18.20 -14.43 5.96
CA PHE A 38 -17.09 -14.79 5.10
C PHE A 38 -16.69 -13.62 4.21
N GLN A 39 -15.37 -13.47 4.07
CA GLN A 39 -14.76 -12.50 3.16
C GLN A 39 -15.01 -12.94 1.73
N ARG A 40 -15.38 -11.99 0.88
CA ARG A 40 -15.57 -12.16 -0.57
C ARG A 40 -14.61 -11.25 -1.32
N TYR A 41 -14.08 -11.76 -2.42
CA TYR A 41 -13.18 -11.03 -3.29
C TYR A 41 -13.32 -11.57 -4.72
N PRO A 42 -13.09 -10.75 -5.75
CA PRO A 42 -13.12 -11.20 -7.14
C PRO A 42 -11.98 -12.19 -7.41
N SER A 43 -12.17 -13.13 -8.34
CA SER A 43 -11.13 -14.12 -8.70
C SER A 43 -9.98 -13.53 -9.53
N GLU A 44 -10.15 -12.32 -10.04
CA GLU A 44 -9.15 -11.60 -10.83
C GLU A 44 -8.03 -11.02 -9.96
N ARG A 45 -7.05 -10.32 -10.57
CA ARG A 45 -5.88 -9.75 -9.87
C ARG A 45 -6.31 -8.70 -8.85
N SER A 46 -6.62 -9.15 -7.63
CA SER A 46 -7.19 -8.31 -6.59
C SER A 46 -6.31 -8.16 -5.36
N PHE A 47 -5.16 -8.86 -5.26
CA PHE A 47 -4.27 -8.82 -4.08
C PHE A 47 -5.04 -8.90 -2.75
N TYR A 48 -5.71 -10.02 -2.54
CA TYR A 48 -6.52 -10.24 -1.35
C TYR A 48 -5.66 -10.53 -0.10
N ASN A 49 -6.01 -9.92 1.03
CA ASN A 49 -5.42 -10.21 2.33
C ASN A 49 -6.53 -10.59 3.32
N SER A 50 -6.25 -11.59 4.17
CA SER A 50 -7.19 -12.05 5.20
C SER A 50 -7.08 -11.29 6.53
N GLY A 51 -5.98 -10.57 6.75
CA GLY A 51 -5.69 -9.78 7.95
C GLY A 51 -6.61 -8.56 8.09
N GLY A 52 -6.80 -8.11 9.34
CA GLY A 52 -7.54 -6.87 9.62
C GLY A 52 -9.03 -6.89 9.23
N GLY A 53 -9.66 -8.06 9.12
CA GLY A 53 -11.05 -8.19 8.64
C GLY A 53 -11.17 -8.47 7.14
N GLY A 54 -10.04 -8.46 6.43
CA GLY A 54 -9.85 -8.90 5.06
C GLY A 54 -10.31 -7.91 3.99
N TYR A 55 -9.47 -7.76 2.97
CA TYR A 55 -9.64 -6.77 1.92
C TYR A 55 -8.99 -7.23 0.62
N PHE A 56 -9.25 -6.51 -0.46
CA PHE A 56 -8.60 -6.63 -1.76
C PHE A 56 -8.55 -5.25 -2.42
N TYR A 57 -7.70 -5.08 -3.42
CA TYR A 57 -7.59 -3.87 -4.22
C TYR A 57 -8.34 -4.03 -5.56
N THR A 58 -8.86 -2.92 -6.08
CA THR A 58 -9.52 -2.81 -7.40
C THR A 58 -9.06 -1.54 -8.11
N GLU A 59 -9.08 -1.54 -9.45
CA GLU A 59 -8.95 -0.32 -10.28
C GLU A 59 -10.22 0.56 -10.28
N GLY A 60 -11.22 0.21 -9.47
CA GLY A 60 -12.47 0.96 -9.31
C GLY A 60 -13.70 0.24 -9.86
N ARG A 61 -13.55 -0.98 -10.39
CA ARG A 61 -14.66 -1.83 -10.81
C ARG A 61 -14.34 -3.29 -10.57
N PHE A 62 -15.31 -4.03 -10.03
CA PHE A 62 -15.20 -5.49 -9.88
C PHE A 62 -16.58 -6.15 -9.82
N SER A 63 -16.60 -7.45 -10.06
CA SER A 63 -17.78 -8.30 -9.87
C SER A 63 -17.42 -9.53 -9.06
N VAL A 64 -18.32 -9.93 -8.16
CA VAL A 64 -18.14 -11.11 -7.32
C VAL A 64 -19.46 -11.82 -7.08
N VAL A 65 -19.44 -13.15 -7.12
CA VAL A 65 -20.60 -13.96 -6.75
C VAL A 65 -20.72 -14.00 -5.23
N VAL A 66 -21.91 -13.67 -4.71
CA VAL A 66 -22.19 -13.63 -3.27
C VAL A 66 -23.44 -14.45 -2.94
N PRO A 67 -23.54 -15.06 -1.74
CA PRO A 67 -24.78 -15.70 -1.33
C PRO A 67 -25.93 -14.69 -1.24
N ALA A 68 -27.12 -15.07 -1.71
CA ALA A 68 -28.29 -14.21 -1.59
C ALA A 68 -28.55 -13.82 -0.12
N GLY A 69 -28.67 -12.53 0.17
CA GLY A 69 -28.90 -11.96 1.49
C GLY A 69 -27.98 -10.78 1.82
N ARG A 70 -27.68 -10.62 3.11
CA ARG A 70 -26.86 -9.52 3.62
C ARG A 70 -25.45 -9.51 3.02
N LEU A 71 -24.99 -8.34 2.59
CA LEU A 71 -23.62 -8.06 2.18
C LEU A 71 -23.18 -6.74 2.81
N ILE A 72 -22.07 -6.75 3.56
CA ILE A 72 -21.43 -5.53 4.06
C ILE A 72 -20.31 -5.17 3.08
N VAL A 73 -20.33 -3.93 2.62
CA VAL A 73 -19.40 -3.39 1.63
C VAL A 73 -18.65 -2.23 2.27
N ARG A 74 -17.31 -2.20 2.12
CA ARG A 74 -16.47 -1.06 2.51
C ARG A 74 -15.53 -0.74 1.36
N LEU A 75 -15.49 0.52 0.93
CA LEU A 75 -14.55 1.04 -0.06
C LEU A 75 -13.80 2.25 0.50
N GLU A 76 -12.49 2.29 0.25
CA GLU A 76 -11.59 3.31 0.77
C GLU A 76 -10.55 3.67 -0.32
N HIS A 77 -10.21 4.95 -0.42
CA HIS A 77 -9.15 5.48 -1.29
C HIS A 77 -8.31 6.47 -0.48
N GLY A 78 -7.41 5.93 0.34
CA GLY A 78 -6.57 6.71 1.24
C GLY A 78 -7.32 7.57 2.26
N PHE A 79 -6.59 8.41 2.99
CA PHE A 79 -7.14 9.23 4.09
C PHE A 79 -7.81 10.53 3.62
N GLU A 80 -7.52 10.96 2.38
CA GLU A 80 -8.08 12.18 1.80
C GLU A 80 -9.53 12.04 1.38
N TYR A 81 -10.03 10.81 1.22
CA TYR A 81 -11.41 10.50 0.85
C TYR A 81 -12.23 10.01 2.04
N GLU A 82 -13.55 10.18 1.95
CA GLU A 82 -14.50 9.56 2.86
C GLU A 82 -14.72 8.09 2.46
N SER A 83 -14.53 7.18 3.42
CA SER A 83 -14.82 5.75 3.22
C SER A 83 -16.31 5.53 3.01
N ALA A 84 -16.67 4.77 1.97
CA ALA A 84 -18.03 4.27 1.81
C ALA A 84 -18.20 2.98 2.62
N VAL A 85 -19.23 2.93 3.46
CA VAL A 85 -19.62 1.71 4.19
C VAL A 85 -21.10 1.50 4.01
N ASP A 86 -21.49 0.34 3.48
CA ASP A 86 -22.88 0.02 3.18
C ASP A 86 -23.23 -1.40 3.63
N THR A 87 -24.51 -1.62 3.96
CA THR A 87 -25.08 -2.94 4.23
C THR A 87 -26.26 -3.16 3.30
N LEU A 88 -26.03 -4.00 2.30
CA LEU A 88 -26.99 -4.33 1.26
C LEU A 88 -27.72 -5.64 1.58
N ASN A 89 -28.88 -5.84 0.96
CA ASN A 89 -29.56 -7.13 0.88
C ASN A 89 -29.64 -7.56 -0.60
N VAL A 90 -28.65 -8.32 -1.05
CA VAL A 90 -28.47 -8.74 -2.45
C VAL A 90 -29.23 -10.04 -2.69
N THR A 91 -30.36 -10.02 -3.39
CA THR A 91 -31.19 -11.22 -3.67
C THR A 91 -31.23 -11.60 -5.15
N ALA A 92 -30.76 -10.73 -6.03
CA ALA A 92 -30.58 -10.91 -7.46
C ALA A 92 -29.32 -10.14 -7.89
N ASP A 93 -28.91 -10.28 -9.15
CA ASP A 93 -27.78 -9.51 -9.69
C ASP A 93 -27.97 -8.02 -9.42
N THR A 94 -26.96 -7.41 -8.82
CA THR A 94 -27.06 -6.04 -8.28
C THR A 94 -25.79 -5.28 -8.62
N THR A 95 -25.93 -4.10 -9.22
CA THR A 95 -24.84 -3.16 -9.44
C THR A 95 -25.01 -1.98 -8.50
N VAL A 96 -23.94 -1.62 -7.78
CA VAL A 96 -23.91 -0.43 -6.93
C VAL A 96 -22.75 0.48 -7.32
N VAL A 97 -23.06 1.76 -7.44
CA VAL A 97 -22.08 2.81 -7.72
C VAL A 97 -21.83 3.58 -6.43
N TYR A 98 -20.57 3.63 -6.00
CA TYR A 98 -20.11 4.42 -4.86
C TYR A 98 -19.31 5.62 -5.36
N GLU A 99 -19.79 6.81 -5.04
CA GLU A 99 -19.09 8.06 -5.37
C GLU A 99 -18.30 8.55 -4.15
N LEU A 100 -17.00 8.26 -4.13
CA LEU A 100 -16.12 8.61 -3.02
C LEU A 100 -15.84 10.12 -3.03
N GLN A 101 -16.18 10.79 -1.92
CA GLN A 101 -16.00 12.23 -1.79
C GLN A 101 -14.62 12.55 -1.21
N ARG A 102 -13.85 13.38 -1.90
CA ARG A 102 -12.59 13.92 -1.37
C ARG A 102 -12.89 14.97 -0.29
N LYS A 103 -12.41 14.73 0.93
CA LYS A 103 -12.56 15.65 2.07
C LYS A 103 -11.51 16.76 2.09
N ILE A 104 -10.31 16.46 1.60
CA ILE A 104 -9.18 17.38 1.54
C ILE A 104 -8.27 17.02 0.37
N SER A 105 -7.60 18.00 -0.20
CA SER A 105 -6.59 17.80 -1.24
C SER A 105 -5.23 18.21 -0.70
N MET A 106 -4.52 17.29 -0.05
CA MET A 106 -3.25 17.60 0.64
C MET A 106 -2.19 18.12 -0.35
N ASN A 107 -2.21 17.60 -1.57
CA ASN A 107 -1.36 18.05 -2.68
C ASN A 107 -1.53 19.54 -3.01
N THR A 108 -2.73 20.12 -2.89
CA THR A 108 -2.98 21.56 -3.08
C THR A 108 -2.39 22.40 -1.96
N LEU A 109 -2.18 21.78 -0.79
CA LEU A 109 -1.52 22.36 0.37
C LEU A 109 0.00 22.09 0.37
N GLY A 110 0.53 21.46 -0.67
CA GLY A 110 1.95 21.15 -0.81
C GLY A 110 2.44 19.94 0.01
N TRP A 111 1.52 19.08 0.43
CA TRP A 111 1.80 17.83 1.14
C TRP A 111 1.48 16.62 0.25
N TYR A 112 2.29 15.57 0.35
CA TYR A 112 2.15 14.36 -0.46
C TYR A 112 2.13 13.12 0.43
N SER A 113 1.17 12.22 0.20
CA SER A 113 1.06 10.94 0.91
C SER A 113 2.18 10.00 0.44
N GLY A 114 2.88 9.38 1.39
CA GLY A 114 4.02 8.53 1.07
C GLY A 114 4.13 7.30 1.95
N ASP A 115 4.50 6.17 1.35
CA ASP A 115 5.04 5.02 2.06
C ASP A 115 6.55 4.93 1.82
N CYS A 116 7.33 4.95 2.91
CA CYS A 116 8.78 4.93 2.86
C CYS A 116 9.37 3.53 3.11
N HIS A 117 8.54 2.53 3.38
CA HIS A 117 9.00 1.18 3.73
C HIS A 117 7.98 0.13 3.26
N MET A 118 7.93 -0.07 1.95
CA MET A 118 7.18 -1.15 1.32
C MET A 118 8.12 -2.27 0.88
N HIS A 119 7.60 -3.49 0.75
CA HIS A 119 8.29 -4.59 0.10
C HIS A 119 7.42 -5.29 -0.94
N ILE A 120 8.01 -5.60 -2.10
CA ILE A 120 7.41 -6.44 -3.14
C ILE A 120 8.19 -7.73 -3.39
N ASN A 121 9.38 -7.88 -2.80
CA ASN A 121 10.20 -9.09 -2.88
C ASN A 121 10.88 -9.37 -1.53
N HIS A 122 10.05 -9.77 -0.56
CA HIS A 122 10.50 -10.01 0.81
C HIS A 122 10.06 -11.38 1.33
N TYR A 123 10.90 -11.96 2.19
CA TYR A 123 10.57 -13.23 2.86
C TYR A 123 9.25 -13.11 3.65
N GLY A 124 8.38 -14.12 3.51
CA GLY A 124 7.06 -14.14 4.13
C GLY A 124 5.95 -13.50 3.29
N GLY A 125 6.28 -12.91 2.13
CA GLY A 125 5.30 -12.51 1.13
C GLY A 125 4.53 -13.70 0.55
N ILE A 126 3.25 -13.51 0.27
CA ILE A 126 2.37 -14.53 -0.34
C ILE A 126 2.20 -14.34 -1.85
N TYR A 127 2.68 -13.21 -2.39
CA TYR A 127 2.60 -12.85 -3.79
C TYR A 127 4.01 -12.60 -4.35
N SER A 128 4.21 -12.93 -5.62
CA SER A 128 5.34 -12.43 -6.40
C SER A 128 4.88 -11.17 -7.11
N MET A 129 5.49 -10.03 -6.78
CA MET A 129 5.00 -8.71 -7.20
C MET A 129 6.03 -7.98 -8.07
N THR A 130 5.55 -7.14 -8.98
CA THR A 130 6.37 -6.24 -9.80
C THR A 130 6.23 -4.78 -9.34
N PRO A 131 7.04 -3.83 -9.83
CA PRO A 131 6.84 -2.41 -9.55
C PRO A 131 5.45 -1.89 -9.95
N GLU A 132 4.85 -2.44 -11.01
CA GLU A 132 3.46 -2.14 -11.40
C GLU A 132 2.44 -2.60 -10.34
N ASP A 133 2.72 -3.68 -9.61
CA ASP A 133 1.88 -4.10 -8.48
C ASP A 133 1.99 -3.16 -7.28
N ALA A 134 3.21 -2.65 -7.03
CA ALA A 134 3.42 -1.62 -6.02
C ALA A 134 2.61 -0.37 -6.35
N LEU A 135 2.69 0.09 -7.62
CA LEU A 135 1.90 1.22 -8.12
C LEU A 135 0.40 0.98 -7.94
N TYR A 136 -0.09 -0.20 -8.35
CA TYR A 136 -1.51 -0.55 -8.25
C TYR A 136 -2.04 -0.43 -6.82
N ILE A 137 -1.31 -0.98 -5.86
CA ILE A 137 -1.65 -0.89 -4.43
C ILE A 137 -1.57 0.56 -3.95
N ALA A 138 -0.50 1.27 -4.32
CA ALA A 138 -0.28 2.65 -3.92
C ALA A 138 -1.40 3.58 -4.41
N GLU A 139 -1.83 3.44 -5.66
CA GLU A 139 -2.93 4.23 -6.21
C GLU A 139 -4.27 3.88 -5.54
N ALA A 140 -4.51 2.61 -5.18
CA ALA A 140 -5.70 2.20 -4.45
C ALA A 140 -5.73 2.71 -2.99
N GLU A 141 -4.56 2.88 -2.36
CA GLU A 141 -4.40 3.49 -1.03
C GLU A 141 -4.26 5.03 -1.09
N GLY A 142 -4.39 5.64 -2.28
CA GLY A 142 -4.30 7.10 -2.44
C GLY A 142 -2.91 7.68 -2.12
N LEU A 143 -1.85 6.92 -2.34
CA LEU A 143 -0.46 7.32 -2.10
C LEU A 143 0.15 8.07 -3.31
N ASN A 144 0.94 9.10 -3.05
CA ASN A 144 1.68 9.85 -4.07
C ASN A 144 3.12 9.34 -4.28
N VAL A 145 3.68 8.66 -3.28
CA VAL A 145 5.05 8.10 -3.33
C VAL A 145 5.08 6.77 -2.60
N VAL A 146 5.77 5.78 -3.17
CA VAL A 146 6.12 4.53 -2.47
C VAL A 146 7.58 4.19 -2.69
N ASN A 147 8.22 3.70 -1.64
CA ASN A 147 9.61 3.22 -1.65
C ASN A 147 9.62 1.74 -1.31
N CYS A 148 9.89 0.91 -2.30
CA CYS A 148 10.03 -0.53 -2.17
C CYS A 148 11.48 -0.85 -1.80
N LEU A 149 11.72 -1.29 -0.57
CA LEU A 149 13.05 -1.52 0.00
C LEU A 149 13.55 -2.95 -0.28
N ASP A 150 13.57 -3.34 -1.56
CA ASP A 150 13.90 -4.70 -2.01
C ASP A 150 15.33 -4.82 -2.58
N ASN A 151 16.22 -3.92 -2.16
CA ASN A 151 17.65 -3.90 -2.47
C ASN A 151 17.95 -3.69 -3.96
N ASP A 152 18.59 -4.66 -4.63
CA ASP A 152 18.87 -4.59 -6.07
C ASP A 152 17.69 -5.02 -6.94
N TYR A 153 16.60 -5.52 -6.34
CA TYR A 153 15.41 -5.94 -7.08
C TYR A 153 14.72 -4.75 -7.77
N TYR A 154 14.71 -4.77 -9.10
CA TYR A 154 14.24 -3.67 -9.96
C TYR A 154 14.88 -2.29 -9.69
N PHE A 155 16.06 -2.24 -9.08
CA PHE A 155 16.70 -0.95 -8.79
C PHE A 155 17.01 -0.16 -10.07
N THR A 156 16.58 1.11 -10.12
CA THR A 156 16.79 2.01 -11.26
C THR A 156 17.61 3.25 -10.94
N GLY A 157 17.75 3.61 -9.66
CA GLY A 157 18.39 4.86 -9.23
C GLY A 157 17.56 6.14 -9.47
N ALA A 158 16.30 5.97 -9.87
CA ALA A 158 15.34 7.02 -10.23
C ALA A 158 13.91 6.53 -9.92
N PRO A 159 12.85 7.32 -10.16
CA PRO A 159 11.50 6.75 -10.20
C PRO A 159 11.45 5.60 -11.21
N ASP A 160 10.84 4.48 -10.82
CA ASP A 160 10.62 3.33 -11.69
C ASP A 160 9.79 3.75 -12.93
N PRO A 161 10.06 3.19 -14.12
CA PRO A 161 9.29 3.48 -15.34
C PRO A 161 7.78 3.31 -15.21
N CYS A 162 7.27 2.48 -14.29
CA CYS A 162 5.83 2.36 -14.05
C CYS A 162 5.19 3.63 -13.48
N SER A 163 5.99 4.51 -12.86
CA SER A 163 5.51 5.72 -12.17
C SER A 163 4.59 6.59 -13.02
N THR A 164 3.49 7.04 -12.44
CA THR A 164 2.51 7.90 -13.11
C THR A 164 2.72 9.37 -12.76
N LYS A 165 1.85 10.24 -13.26
CA LYS A 165 1.80 11.65 -12.83
C LYS A 165 1.33 11.80 -11.37
N ASN A 166 0.59 10.81 -10.86
CA ASN A 166 -0.10 10.87 -9.56
C ASN A 166 0.68 10.12 -8.47
N CYS A 167 1.39 9.06 -8.83
CA CYS A 167 2.15 8.22 -7.91
C CYS A 167 3.54 7.90 -8.46
N LYS A 168 4.58 8.04 -7.61
CA LYS A 168 5.96 7.66 -7.93
C LYS A 168 6.34 6.40 -7.17
N VAL A 169 6.89 5.43 -7.88
CA VAL A 169 7.44 4.20 -7.30
C VAL A 169 8.96 4.30 -7.32
N TYR A 170 9.59 4.03 -6.19
CA TYR A 170 11.05 3.92 -6.08
C TYR A 170 11.42 2.52 -5.64
N MET A 171 12.35 1.89 -6.35
CA MET A 171 12.97 0.64 -5.97
C MET A 171 14.32 0.96 -5.32
N THR A 172 14.49 0.60 -4.04
CA THR A 172 15.65 1.00 -3.25
C THR A 172 15.98 -0.01 -2.15
N ILE A 173 16.87 0.34 -1.22
CA ILE A 173 17.53 -0.59 -0.31
C ILE A 173 16.95 -0.52 1.09
N GLU A 174 16.74 -1.67 1.71
CA GLU A 174 16.73 -1.80 3.17
C GLU A 174 18.10 -2.36 3.59
N ASN A 175 18.94 -1.50 4.16
CA ASN A 175 20.20 -1.94 4.75
C ASN A 175 19.91 -2.66 6.07
N ARG A 176 20.42 -3.87 6.25
CA ARG A 176 20.16 -4.72 7.42
C ARG A 176 21.45 -5.08 8.13
N SER A 177 21.74 -4.38 9.22
CA SER A 177 22.85 -4.70 10.11
C SER A 177 22.36 -5.54 11.29
N ALA A 178 23.03 -6.66 11.56
CA ALA A 178 22.75 -7.46 12.75
C ALA A 178 23.09 -6.72 14.06
N SER A 179 24.04 -5.78 14.01
CA SER A 179 24.50 -5.03 15.19
C SER A 179 23.74 -3.71 15.38
N TYR A 180 23.27 -3.11 14.30
CA TYR A 180 22.74 -1.73 14.31
C TYR A 180 21.30 -1.60 13.84
N GLY A 181 20.64 -2.71 13.50
CA GLY A 181 19.26 -2.71 13.01
C GLY A 181 19.17 -2.38 11.52
N HIS A 182 18.01 -1.88 11.10
CA HIS A 182 17.66 -1.71 9.70
C HIS A 182 17.55 -0.23 9.32
N MET A 183 17.88 0.11 8.07
CA MET A 183 17.68 1.45 7.51
C MET A 183 17.08 1.37 6.10
N GLY A 184 16.05 2.16 5.84
CA GLY A 184 15.58 2.45 4.49
C GLY A 184 16.45 3.53 3.86
N LEU A 185 17.03 3.25 2.70
CA LEU A 185 17.90 4.18 1.98
C LEU A 185 17.11 4.75 0.81
N LEU A 186 16.60 5.98 0.92
CA LEU A 186 15.68 6.57 -0.04
C LEU A 186 16.43 7.47 -1.05
N GLY A 187 15.89 7.59 -2.26
CA GLY A 187 16.41 8.52 -3.27
C GLY A 187 17.78 8.17 -3.87
N LEU A 188 18.29 6.95 -3.63
CA LEU A 188 19.58 6.48 -4.14
C LEU A 188 19.67 6.59 -5.66
N LYS A 189 20.87 6.93 -6.16
CA LYS A 189 21.25 6.98 -7.58
C LYS A 189 22.11 5.78 -7.99
N ARG A 190 22.79 5.18 -7.02
CA ARG A 190 23.61 3.98 -7.16
C ARG A 190 23.42 3.09 -5.93
N LEU A 191 23.55 1.78 -6.15
CA LEU A 191 23.44 0.79 -5.08
C LEU A 191 24.52 1.00 -4.01
N PHE A 192 24.16 0.68 -2.77
CA PHE A 192 25.06 0.58 -1.63
C PHE A 192 25.32 -0.88 -1.31
N TYR A 193 26.57 -1.29 -1.11
CA TYR A 193 26.90 -2.65 -0.69
C TYR A 193 27.80 -2.64 0.56
N PRO A 194 27.68 -3.64 1.44
CA PRO A 194 26.69 -4.72 1.41
C PRO A 194 25.29 -4.29 1.88
N PHE A 195 24.23 -4.88 1.31
CA PHE A 195 22.86 -4.64 1.80
C PHE A 195 22.64 -5.22 3.20
N SER A 196 23.22 -6.38 3.49
CA SER A 196 23.16 -7.03 4.79
C SER A 196 24.55 -7.18 5.39
N SER A 197 24.69 -6.83 6.66
CA SER A 197 25.96 -6.86 7.37
C SER A 197 25.82 -7.38 8.80
N ASN A 198 26.95 -7.79 9.39
CA ASN A 198 27.01 -8.07 10.82
C ASN A 198 27.41 -6.78 11.54
N TRP A 199 28.71 -6.62 11.83
CA TRP A 199 29.27 -5.51 12.60
C TRP A 199 29.74 -4.29 11.78
N SER A 200 29.86 -4.42 10.45
CA SER A 200 30.40 -3.38 9.57
C SER A 200 29.82 -3.52 8.15
N PRO A 201 29.57 -2.42 7.40
CA PRO A 201 29.86 -1.02 7.71
C PRO A 201 29.12 -0.49 8.93
N LEU A 202 29.70 0.51 9.62
CA LEU A 202 29.00 1.21 10.68
C LEU A 202 27.88 2.06 10.07
N LEU A 203 26.87 2.40 10.87
CA LEU A 203 25.77 3.26 10.41
C LEU A 203 26.28 4.57 9.77
N ILE A 204 27.31 5.17 10.36
CA ILE A 204 27.93 6.40 9.83
C ILE A 204 28.54 6.17 8.44
N ASP A 205 29.14 5.01 8.16
CA ASP A 205 29.71 4.71 6.85
C ASP A 205 28.60 4.51 5.80
N VAL A 206 27.45 3.97 6.23
CA VAL A 206 26.27 3.83 5.38
C VAL A 206 25.68 5.21 5.07
N GLU A 207 25.47 6.04 6.09
CA GLU A 207 24.97 7.41 5.97
C GLU A 207 25.89 8.27 5.10
N ASP A 208 27.21 8.19 5.26
CA ASP A 208 28.18 8.90 4.42
C ASP A 208 28.05 8.51 2.94
N SER A 209 27.88 7.20 2.67
CA SER A 209 27.69 6.70 1.30
C SER A 209 26.37 7.14 0.69
N VAL A 210 25.31 7.26 1.51
CA VAL A 210 23.99 7.76 1.12
C VAL A 210 24.06 9.26 0.84
N HIS A 211 24.59 10.06 1.77
CA HIS A 211 24.72 11.51 1.63
C HIS A 211 25.68 11.94 0.52
N ALA A 212 26.61 11.06 0.11
CA ALA A 212 27.41 11.25 -1.10
C ALA A 212 26.60 11.11 -2.41
N GLN A 213 25.28 10.86 -2.35
CA GLN A 213 24.36 10.82 -3.48
C GLN A 213 23.36 11.98 -3.37
N PRO A 214 23.30 12.88 -4.38
CA PRO A 214 22.43 14.05 -4.30
C PRO A 214 20.96 13.70 -4.03
N GLY A 215 20.43 14.23 -2.92
CA GLY A 215 19.03 14.08 -2.52
C GLY A 215 18.68 12.72 -1.91
N ALA A 216 19.65 11.82 -1.68
CA ALA A 216 19.39 10.57 -0.98
C ALA A 216 19.39 10.78 0.55
N ILE A 217 18.57 9.99 1.24
CA ILE A 217 18.34 10.10 2.69
C ILE A 217 18.36 8.70 3.29
N ALA A 218 18.99 8.55 4.46
CA ALA A 218 18.89 7.33 5.26
C ALA A 218 17.81 7.52 6.34
N VAL A 219 16.93 6.53 6.46
CA VAL A 219 15.84 6.49 7.46
C VAL A 219 16.01 5.25 8.32
N TYR A 220 16.15 5.41 9.63
CA TYR A 220 16.13 4.29 10.56
C TYR A 220 14.77 3.59 10.49
N ALA A 221 14.79 2.31 10.13
CA ALA A 221 13.58 1.53 9.96
C ALA A 221 13.13 0.96 11.30
N HIS A 222 11.85 1.18 11.62
CA HIS A 222 11.14 0.61 12.78
C HIS A 222 12.05 0.42 14.02
N PRO A 223 12.63 1.52 14.56
CA PRO A 223 13.46 1.44 15.75
C PRO A 223 12.58 1.02 16.94
N VAL A 224 12.86 -0.14 17.50
CA VAL A 224 12.21 -0.63 18.72
C VAL A 224 13.25 -0.62 19.83
N THR A 225 12.90 -0.12 21.01
CA THR A 225 13.81 -0.21 22.14
C THR A 225 13.82 -1.64 22.68
N THR A 226 14.83 -2.02 23.45
CA THR A 226 14.85 -3.38 24.04
C THR A 226 13.73 -3.59 25.07
N ASN A 227 13.09 -2.52 25.55
CA ASN A 227 12.10 -2.58 26.62
C ASN A 227 10.66 -2.76 26.11
N ASP A 228 10.41 -2.52 24.83
CA ASP A 228 9.09 -2.56 24.17
C ASP A 228 9.03 -3.57 23.01
N PHE A 229 10.06 -4.42 22.83
CA PHE A 229 10.10 -5.42 21.77
C PHE A 229 8.89 -6.38 21.77
N ASP A 230 8.31 -6.65 22.94
CA ASP A 230 7.11 -7.48 23.09
C ASP A 230 5.80 -6.68 23.10
N ASP A 231 5.86 -5.34 23.07
CA ASP A 231 4.69 -4.46 23.05
C ASP A 231 4.23 -4.18 21.60
N LYS A 232 3.23 -4.96 21.17
CA LYS A 232 2.66 -4.87 19.81
C LYS A 232 1.74 -3.66 19.58
N SER A 233 1.64 -2.73 20.52
CA SER A 233 0.75 -1.56 20.40
C SER A 233 1.32 -0.39 19.58
N GLN A 234 2.61 -0.42 19.25
CA GLN A 234 3.34 0.67 18.59
C GLN A 234 3.74 0.27 17.16
N SER A 235 2.92 0.50 16.14
CA SER A 235 3.36 0.36 14.74
C SER A 235 2.45 1.10 13.76
N VAL A 236 2.56 2.43 13.74
CA VAL A 236 2.22 3.26 12.57
C VAL A 236 3.18 4.45 12.56
N PHE A 237 4.06 4.53 11.56
CA PHE A 237 4.85 5.73 11.26
C PHE A 237 4.27 6.37 9.99
N TRP A 238 4.02 7.67 10.03
CA TRP A 238 3.44 8.40 8.90
C TRP A 238 4.52 9.29 8.29
N CYS A 239 4.82 9.11 7.00
CA CYS A 239 5.79 9.94 6.31
C CYS A 239 5.08 10.94 5.39
N CYS A 240 5.34 12.23 5.59
CA CYS A 240 4.83 13.31 4.77
C CYS A 240 5.99 14.14 4.23
N GLU A 241 6.05 14.32 2.91
CA GLU A 241 7.04 15.18 2.27
C GLU A 241 6.44 16.58 2.02
N HIS A 242 7.14 17.62 2.48
CA HIS A 242 6.79 19.01 2.22
C HIS A 242 7.63 19.57 1.06
N ARG A 243 7.08 20.51 0.27
CA ARG A 243 7.83 21.29 -0.73
C ARG A 243 8.89 22.18 -0.06
N GLY A 244 10.00 21.56 0.31
CA GLY A 244 11.14 22.17 1.00
C GLY A 244 12.31 21.21 1.24
N GLY A 245 12.20 19.94 0.84
CA GLY A 245 13.28 18.95 0.96
C GLY A 245 13.43 18.32 2.35
N THR A 246 12.54 18.63 3.29
CA THR A 246 12.50 17.98 4.60
C THR A 246 11.42 16.91 4.60
N VAL A 247 11.84 15.65 4.69
CA VAL A 247 10.97 14.51 4.98
C VAL A 247 10.61 14.59 6.46
N ALA A 248 9.33 14.73 6.78
CA ALA A 248 8.85 14.59 8.15
C ALA A 248 8.29 13.17 8.32
N CYS A 249 9.06 12.31 8.99
CA CYS A 249 8.51 11.12 9.62
C CYS A 249 7.87 11.57 10.94
N ILE A 250 6.55 11.38 11.08
CA ILE A 250 5.83 11.52 12.35
C ILE A 250 5.63 10.13 12.93
#